data_AF-A0A516V1R9-F1
#
_entry.id   AF-A0A516V1R9-F1
#
_cell.length_a   1.000
_cell.length_b   1.000
_cell.length_c   1.000
_cell.angle_alpha   90.00
_cell.angle_beta   90.00
_cell.angle_gamma   90.00
#
_symmetry.space_group_name_H-M   'P 1'
#
loop_
_entity.id
_entity.type
_entity.pdbx_description
1 polymer ?
#
loop_
_entity_poly.entity_id
_entity_poly.type
_entity_poly.pdbx_seq_one_letter_code
_entity_poly.pdbx_strand_id
1 'polypeptide(L)'
;MDMHSRIVTPVKSLTPSPVFGLGSIVVAGLLGGPIAAGALVACNGAVQGESRRTVLTLGFFVLASVAWFLVLYNVPRDTLSELLAHVPQVFIWWLVAVLLLRSVFKSHSAAGGQFRSIWLAVGVGILVSVALRVLLRVFLPSLL
;
A
#
# COMPACT_ATOMS: atom_id res chain seq x y z
N MET A 1 8.64 -28.91 46.64
CA MET A 1 10.03 -28.52 46.39
C MET A 1 10.53 -29.16 45.11
N ASP A 2 10.46 -28.58 43.92
CA ASP A 2 9.50 -27.64 43.34
C ASP A 2 9.49 -27.85 41.83
N MET A 3 8.29 -27.67 41.30
CA MET A 3 7.90 -27.45 39.93
C MET A 3 9.04 -27.14 38.95
N HIS A 4 9.39 -28.11 38.10
CA HIS A 4 9.94 -27.82 36.78
C HIS A 4 8.87 -27.11 35.94
N SER A 5 8.85 -25.79 36.08
CA SER A 5 8.20 -24.83 35.18
C SER A 5 8.63 -25.13 33.74
N ARG A 6 7.81 -25.91 33.03
CA ARG A 6 7.93 -26.05 31.59
C ARG A 6 7.61 -24.67 31.01
N ILE A 7 8.66 -23.99 30.52
CA ILE A 7 8.53 -22.82 29.69
C ILE A 7 7.72 -23.27 28.47
N VAL A 8 6.41 -22.98 28.49
CA VAL A 8 5.55 -23.13 27.32
C VAL A 8 6.05 -22.07 26.34
N THR A 9 6.96 -22.45 25.46
CA THR A 9 7.29 -21.64 24.29
C THR A 9 5.98 -21.40 23.56
N PRO A 10 5.54 -20.14 23.36
CA PRO A 10 4.27 -19.88 22.70
C PRO A 10 4.33 -20.54 21.32
N VAL A 11 3.46 -21.53 21.10
CA VAL A 11 3.29 -22.16 19.79
C VAL A 11 2.94 -21.03 18.82
N LYS A 12 3.87 -20.71 17.92
CA LYS A 12 3.63 -19.77 16.82
C LYS A 12 2.34 -20.21 16.14
N SER A 13 1.31 -19.38 16.18
CA SER A 13 -0.01 -19.71 15.68
C SER A 13 0.09 -20.26 14.27
N LEU A 14 -0.51 -21.43 14.01
CA LEU A 14 -0.57 -22.09 12.70
C LEU A 14 -1.29 -21.25 11.63
N THR A 15 -1.94 -20.16 12.03
CA THR A 15 -2.65 -19.25 11.15
C THR A 15 -1.71 -18.22 10.51
N PRO A 16 -1.78 -18.03 9.17
CA PRO A 16 -1.03 -16.98 8.48
C PRO A 16 -1.38 -15.60 9.05
N SER A 17 -0.36 -14.78 9.29
CA SER A 17 -0.55 -13.40 9.78
C SER A 17 -1.32 -12.54 8.78
N PRO A 18 -2.21 -11.64 9.24
CA PRO A 18 -3.13 -10.94 8.34
C PRO A 18 -2.43 -9.89 7.46
N VAL A 19 -2.79 -9.89 6.17
CA VAL A 19 -2.23 -9.01 5.13
C VAL A 19 -3.31 -8.08 4.57
N PHE A 20 -2.91 -6.97 3.97
CA PHE A 20 -3.84 -6.10 3.22
C PHE A 20 -4.22 -6.75 1.90
N GLY A 21 -5.52 -6.86 1.63
CA GLY A 21 -6.01 -7.38 0.36
C GLY A 21 -5.84 -6.37 -0.78
N LEU A 22 -6.11 -6.81 -2.01
CA LEU A 22 -6.05 -5.97 -3.20
C LEU A 22 -6.94 -4.71 -3.06
N GLY A 23 -8.19 -4.88 -2.60
CA GLY A 23 -9.11 -3.75 -2.41
C GLY A 23 -8.57 -2.71 -1.44
N SER A 24 -7.91 -3.14 -0.36
CA SER A 24 -7.25 -2.24 0.60
C SER A 24 -6.12 -1.44 -0.05
N ILE A 25 -5.26 -2.09 -0.86
CA ILE A 25 -4.15 -1.43 -1.55
C ILE A 25 -4.66 -0.40 -2.56
N VAL A 26 -5.72 -0.74 -3.28
CA VAL A 26 -6.33 0.14 -4.30
C VAL A 26 -6.97 1.35 -3.64
N VAL A 27 -7.72 1.16 -2.55
CA VAL A 27 -8.34 2.26 -1.81
C VAL A 27 -7.29 3.18 -1.18
N ALA A 28 -6.23 2.61 -0.58
CA ALA A 28 -5.12 3.42 -0.07
C ALA A 28 -4.43 4.19 -1.19
N GLY A 29 -4.23 3.55 -2.36
CA GLY A 29 -3.69 4.17 -3.56
C GLY A 29 -4.52 5.33 -4.09
N LEU A 30 -5.84 5.17 -4.11
CA LEU A 30 -6.77 6.21 -4.54
C LEU A 30 -6.71 7.45 -3.64
N LEU A 31 -6.62 7.24 -2.32
CA LEU A 31 -6.65 8.32 -1.35
C LEU A 31 -5.27 9.00 -1.19
N GLY A 32 -4.23 8.20 -0.97
CA GLY A 32 -2.87 8.64 -0.63
C GLY A 32 -1.85 8.49 -1.75
N GLY A 33 -2.29 8.15 -2.95
CA GLY A 33 -1.42 7.96 -4.10
C GLY A 33 -0.61 6.66 -4.04
N PRO A 34 0.36 6.50 -4.95
CA PRO A 34 1.13 5.28 -5.10
C PRO A 34 2.05 5.02 -3.89
N ILE A 35 2.39 6.07 -3.13
CA ILE A 35 3.12 5.97 -1.86
C ILE A 35 2.30 5.18 -0.83
N ALA A 36 1.01 5.48 -0.67
CA ALA A 36 0.15 4.78 0.28
C ALA A 36 -0.08 3.32 -0.12
N ALA A 37 -0.30 3.05 -1.42
CA ALA A 37 -0.39 1.69 -1.94
C ALA A 37 0.92 0.90 -1.71
N GLY A 38 2.07 1.52 -2.01
CA GLY A 38 3.39 0.94 -1.78
C GLY A 38 3.67 0.62 -0.30
N ALA A 39 3.24 1.49 0.62
CA ALA A 39 3.37 1.27 2.05
C ALA A 39 2.60 0.02 2.53
N LEU A 40 1.37 -0.20 2.03
CA LEU A 40 0.61 -1.41 2.34
C LEU A 40 1.24 -2.67 1.76
N VAL A 41 1.81 -2.59 0.56
CA VAL A 41 2.57 -3.70 -0.04
C VAL A 41 3.82 -4.02 0.76
N ALA A 42 4.54 -3.01 1.25
CA ALA A 42 5.69 -3.21 2.13
C ALA A 42 5.31 -3.95 3.41
N CYS A 43 4.18 -3.56 4.02
CA CYS A 43 3.63 -4.25 5.19
C CYS A 43 3.32 -5.72 4.90
N ASN A 44 2.72 -6.02 3.74
CA ASN A 44 2.46 -7.40 3.32
C ASN A 44 3.75 -8.20 3.13
N GLY A 45 4.76 -7.59 2.52
CA GLY A 45 6.07 -8.20 2.29
C GLY A 45 6.80 -8.58 3.56
N ALA A 46 6.79 -7.69 4.56
CA ALA A 46 7.37 -7.94 5.87
C ALA A 46 6.73 -9.16 6.57
N VAL A 47 5.43 -9.37 6.35
CA VAL A 47 4.68 -10.50 6.93
C VAL A 47 4.96 -11.82 6.21
N GLN A 48 5.16 -11.79 4.88
CA GLN A 48 5.32 -12.99 4.06
C GLN A 48 6.77 -13.46 3.90
N GLY A 49 7.75 -12.62 4.24
CA GLY A 49 9.17 -12.95 4.09
C GLY A 49 9.68 -12.96 2.64
N GLU A 50 8.83 -12.68 1.64
CA GLU A 50 9.22 -12.60 0.23
C GLU A 50 9.85 -11.23 -0.12
N SER A 51 11.10 -11.01 0.30
CA SER A 51 11.75 -9.70 0.14
C SER A 51 11.88 -9.25 -1.33
N ARG A 52 12.17 -10.16 -2.27
CA ARG A 52 12.45 -9.80 -3.67
C ARG A 52 11.23 -9.23 -4.39
N ARG A 53 10.06 -9.86 -4.27
CA ARG A 53 8.82 -9.37 -4.91
C ARG A 53 8.35 -8.08 -4.26
N THR A 54 8.48 -7.96 -2.94
CA THR A 54 8.16 -6.73 -2.22
C THR A 54 9.03 -5.57 -2.67
N VAL A 55 10.35 -5.79 -2.84
CA VAL A 55 11.28 -4.77 -3.33
C VAL A 55 10.95 -4.34 -4.77
N LEU A 56 10.67 -5.29 -5.67
CA LEU A 56 10.26 -4.96 -7.05
C LEU A 56 8.96 -4.16 -7.08
N THR A 57 7.98 -4.53 -6.26
CA THR A 57 6.69 -3.84 -6.20
C THR A 57 6.84 -2.45 -5.58
N LEU A 58 7.66 -2.31 -4.53
CA LEU A 58 8.01 -1.00 -3.97
C LEU A 58 8.72 -0.11 -4.98
N GLY A 59 9.70 -0.64 -5.71
CA GLY A 59 10.39 0.07 -6.79
C GLY A 59 9.41 0.58 -7.84
N PHE A 60 8.43 -0.24 -8.24
CA PHE A 60 7.35 0.18 -9.12
C PHE A 60 6.54 1.33 -8.52
N PHE A 61 6.09 1.24 -7.27
CA PHE A 61 5.30 2.31 -6.64
C PHE A 61 6.08 3.62 -6.47
N VAL A 62 7.39 3.54 -6.23
CA VAL A 62 8.28 4.71 -6.21
C VAL A 62 8.35 5.36 -7.59
N LEU A 63 8.61 4.58 -8.65
CA LEU A 63 8.64 5.09 -10.03
C LEU A 63 7.28 5.65 -10.46
N ALA A 64 6.19 4.97 -10.09
CA ALA A 64 4.83 5.42 -10.32
C ALA A 64 4.53 6.74 -9.59
N SER A 65 5.10 6.95 -8.40
CA SER A 65 4.99 8.22 -7.68
C SER A 65 5.65 9.36 -8.46
N VAL A 66 6.88 9.16 -8.93
CA VAL A 66 7.61 10.18 -9.72
C VAL A 66 6.86 10.50 -11.01
N ALA A 67 6.44 9.47 -11.76
CA ALA A 67 5.67 9.65 -12.99
C ALA A 67 4.35 10.40 -12.73
N TRP A 68 3.68 10.08 -11.62
CA TRP A 68 2.43 10.73 -11.25
C TRP A 68 2.60 12.22 -10.92
N PHE A 69 3.67 12.58 -10.19
CA PHE A 69 3.99 13.99 -9.94
C PHE A 69 4.31 14.76 -11.23
N LEU A 70 4.99 14.13 -12.19
CA LEU A 70 5.25 14.75 -13.50
C LEU A 70 3.96 15.00 -14.28
N VAL A 71 3.01 14.07 -14.25
CA VAL A 71 1.69 14.27 -14.87
C VAL A 71 0.97 15.43 -14.19
N LEU A 72 0.86 15.41 -12.86
CA LEU A 72 0.22 16.49 -12.08
C LEU A 72 0.81 17.87 -12.38
N TYR A 73 2.14 17.97 -12.57
CA TYR A 73 2.79 19.25 -12.86
C TYR A 73 2.42 19.82 -14.23
N ASN A 74 2.09 18.97 -15.20
CA ASN A 74 1.75 19.40 -16.57
C ASN A 74 0.23 19.55 -16.79
N VAL A 75 -0.60 19.11 -15.84
CA VAL A 75 -2.05 19.22 -15.92
C VAL A 75 -2.47 20.64 -15.52
N PRO A 76 -3.32 21.32 -16.32
CA PRO A 76 -3.88 22.62 -15.93
C PRO A 76 -4.63 22.52 -14.59
N ARG A 77 -4.52 23.56 -13.75
CA ARG A 77 -5.14 23.61 -12.41
C ARG A 77 -6.65 23.88 -12.44
N ASP A 78 -7.35 23.25 -13.36
CA ASP A 78 -8.81 23.22 -13.37
C ASP A 78 -9.32 21.90 -12.79
N THR A 79 -10.39 21.97 -12.02
CA THR A 79 -10.91 20.82 -11.25
C THR A 79 -11.30 19.64 -12.14
N LEU A 80 -11.67 19.89 -13.41
CA LEU A 80 -12.06 18.86 -14.35
C LEU A 80 -10.83 18.13 -14.91
N SER A 81 -9.79 18.86 -15.34
CA SER A 81 -8.54 18.30 -15.82
C SER A 81 -7.79 17.53 -14.74
N GLU A 82 -7.77 18.02 -13.50
CA GLU A 82 -7.21 17.28 -12.36
C GLU A 82 -7.94 15.95 -12.14
N LEU A 83 -9.28 15.96 -12.15
CA LEU A 83 -10.07 14.74 -11.99
C LEU A 83 -9.84 13.74 -13.14
N LEU A 84 -9.81 14.22 -14.38
CA LEU A 84 -9.58 13.39 -15.55
C LEU A 84 -8.17 12.78 -15.57
N ALA A 85 -7.17 13.45 -15.00
CA ALA A 85 -5.82 12.91 -14.84
C ALA A 85 -5.79 11.74 -13.84
N HIS A 86 -6.63 11.77 -12.80
CA HIS A 86 -6.70 10.72 -11.78
C HIS A 86 -7.32 9.40 -12.28
N VAL A 87 -8.25 9.44 -13.23
CA VAL A 87 -8.96 8.24 -13.75
C VAL A 87 -8.02 7.19 -14.37
N PRO A 88 -7.20 7.51 -15.39
CA PRO A 88 -6.29 6.54 -16.00
C PRO A 88 -5.20 6.10 -15.03
N GLN A 89 -4.78 6.98 -14.13
CA GLN A 89 -3.79 6.69 -13.10
C GLN A 89 -4.26 5.58 -12.14
N VAL A 90 -5.48 5.69 -11.59
CA VAL A 90 -6.03 4.66 -10.69
C VAL A 90 -6.14 3.32 -11.41
N PHE A 91 -6.54 3.34 -12.68
CA PHE A 91 -6.64 2.13 -13.51
C PHE A 91 -5.29 1.45 -13.71
N ILE A 92 -4.24 2.21 -14.06
CA ILE A 92 -2.89 1.68 -14.26
C ILE A 92 -2.35 1.05 -12.97
N TRP A 93 -2.52 1.72 -11.83
CA TRP A 93 -2.04 1.18 -10.54
C TRP A 93 -2.81 -0.05 -10.11
N TRP A 94 -4.13 -0.05 -10.31
CA TRP A 94 -4.97 -1.22 -10.05
C TRP A 94 -4.52 -2.42 -10.88
N LEU A 95 -4.33 -2.22 -12.19
CA LEU A 95 -3.92 -3.27 -13.11
C LEU A 95 -2.58 -3.87 -12.70
N VAL A 96 -1.59 -3.02 -12.41
CA VAL A 96 -0.26 -3.47 -12.00
C VAL A 96 -0.31 -4.16 -10.63
N ALA A 97 -1.04 -3.62 -9.66
CA ALA A 97 -1.21 -4.26 -8.35
C ALA A 97 -1.87 -5.65 -8.47
N VAL A 98 -2.87 -5.81 -9.34
CA VAL A 98 -3.45 -7.12 -9.65
C VAL A 98 -2.38 -8.05 -10.21
N LEU A 99 -1.64 -7.63 -11.23
CA LEU A 99 -0.66 -8.49 -11.91
C LEU A 99 0.46 -8.95 -10.97
N LEU A 100 0.96 -8.09 -10.08
CA LEU A 100 2.04 -8.43 -9.16
C LEU A 100 1.57 -9.21 -7.93
N LEU A 101 0.39 -8.91 -7.38
CA LEU A 101 -0.04 -9.45 -6.08
C LEU A 101 -1.10 -10.57 -6.17
N ARG A 102 -1.69 -10.85 -7.33
CA ARG A 102 -2.76 -11.86 -7.46
C ARG A 102 -2.34 -13.26 -7.01
N SER A 103 -1.12 -13.69 -7.33
CA SER A 103 -0.61 -15.01 -6.90
C SER A 103 -0.46 -15.08 -5.38
N VAL A 104 0.04 -14.01 -4.78
CA VAL A 104 0.23 -13.84 -3.33
C VAL A 104 -1.10 -13.90 -2.57
N PHE A 105 -2.12 -13.19 -3.06
CA PHE A 105 -3.44 -13.23 -2.42
C PHE A 105 -4.09 -14.60 -2.54
N LYS A 106 -3.94 -15.26 -3.70
CA LYS A 106 -4.45 -16.61 -3.90
C LYS A 106 -3.80 -17.62 -2.95
N SER A 107 -2.48 -17.55 -2.77
CA SER A 107 -1.77 -18.42 -1.82
C SER A 107 -2.14 -18.12 -0.37
N HIS A 108 -2.29 -16.84 0.00
CA HIS A 108 -2.68 -16.44 1.36
C HIS A 108 -4.09 -16.91 1.72
N SER A 109 -5.05 -16.75 0.80
CA SER A 109 -6.41 -17.27 0.98
C SER A 109 -6.46 -18.79 1.02
N ALA A 110 -5.69 -19.48 0.17
CA ALA A 110 -5.61 -20.94 0.17
C ALA A 110 -5.02 -21.49 1.48
N ALA A 111 -4.15 -20.73 2.15
CA ALA A 111 -3.61 -21.06 3.47
C ALA A 111 -4.58 -20.73 4.64
N GLY A 112 -5.81 -20.29 4.36
CA GLY A 112 -6.77 -19.88 5.38
C GLY A 112 -6.43 -18.55 6.06
N GLY A 113 -5.57 -17.74 5.46
CA GLY A 113 -5.13 -16.46 6.00
C GLY A 113 -6.25 -15.40 5.97
N GLN A 114 -6.29 -14.56 7.01
CA GLN A 114 -7.23 -13.44 7.07
C GLN A 114 -6.68 -12.18 6.42
N PHE A 115 -7.57 -11.28 6.00
CA PHE A 115 -7.21 -9.97 5.47
C PHE A 115 -7.49 -8.86 6.48
N ARG A 116 -6.64 -7.84 6.48
CA ARG A 116 -6.84 -6.62 7.29
C ARG A 116 -8.02 -5.80 6.79
N SER A 117 -8.62 -5.04 7.70
CA SER A 117 -9.76 -4.15 7.41
C SER A 117 -9.43 -3.09 6.36
N ILE A 118 -10.38 -2.84 5.45
CA ILE A 118 -10.31 -1.76 4.46
C ILE A 118 -10.25 -0.39 5.14
N TRP A 119 -10.93 -0.20 6.28
CA TRP A 119 -10.90 1.07 7.03
C TRP A 119 -9.50 1.45 7.50
N LEU A 120 -8.67 0.45 7.82
CA LEU A 120 -7.28 0.70 8.20
C LEU A 120 -6.47 1.19 6.99
N ALA A 121 -6.76 0.67 5.79
CA ALA A 121 -6.16 1.15 4.56
C ALA A 121 -6.63 2.55 4.17
N VAL A 122 -7.91 2.88 4.39
CA VAL A 122 -8.44 4.25 4.25
C VAL A 122 -7.68 5.21 5.16
N GLY A 123 -7.49 4.85 6.43
CA GLY A 123 -6.73 5.65 7.39
C GLY A 123 -5.29 5.90 6.95
N VAL A 124 -4.59 4.86 6.46
CA VAL A 124 -3.24 5.00 5.90
C VAL A 124 -3.24 5.91 4.68
N GLY A 125 -4.21 5.74 3.78
CA GLY A 125 -4.37 6.59 2.59
C GLY A 125 -4.47 8.07 2.99
N ILE A 126 -5.43 8.42 3.84
CA ILE A 126 -5.64 9.79 4.33
C ILE A 126 -4.39 10.34 5.01
N LEU A 127 -3.75 9.55 5.88
CA LEU A 127 -2.56 9.97 6.61
C LEU A 127 -1.43 10.34 5.65
N VAL A 128 -1.20 9.52 4.63
CA VAL A 128 -0.20 9.78 3.59
C VAL A 128 -0.57 11.03 2.79
N SER A 129 -1.83 11.22 2.41
CA SER A 129 -2.27 12.42 1.68
C SER A 129 -2.00 13.68 2.49
N VAL A 130 -2.33 13.68 3.78
CA VAL A 130 -2.12 14.82 4.68
C VAL A 130 -0.63 15.09 4.86
N ALA A 131 0.16 14.05 5.16
CA ALA A 131 1.60 14.17 5.32
C ALA A 131 2.26 14.74 4.06
N LEU A 132 1.85 14.28 2.89
CA LEU A 132 2.38 14.75 1.62
C LEU A 132 1.99 16.21 1.34
N ARG A 133 0.75 16.62 1.61
CA ARG A 133 0.32 18.02 1.47
C ARG A 133 1.11 18.95 2.39
N VAL A 134 1.32 18.55 3.65
CA VAL A 134 2.12 19.30 4.61
C VAL A 134 3.57 19.42 4.12
N LEU A 135 4.15 18.30 3.67
CA LEU A 135 5.51 18.27 3.14
C LEU A 135 5.66 19.21 1.94
N LEU A 136 4.77 19.11 0.95
CA LEU A 136 4.79 19.99 -0.23
C LEU A 136 4.66 21.47 0.16
N ARG A 137 3.80 21.80 1.13
CA ARG A 137 3.62 23.19 1.57
C ARG A 137 4.85 23.76 2.29
N VAL A 138 5.58 22.92 3.03
CA VAL A 138 6.81 23.33 3.75
C VAL A 138 7.98 23.48 2.79
N PHE A 139 8.17 22.54 1.87
CA PHE A 139 9.36 22.48 1.01
C PHE A 139 9.18 23.18 -0.35
N LEU A 140 7.95 23.33 -0.82
CA LEU A 140 7.60 23.93 -2.11
C LEU A 140 6.45 24.94 -1.94
N PRO A 141 6.60 25.99 -1.10
CA PRO A 141 5.53 26.93 -0.81
C PRO A 141 5.10 27.74 -2.05
N SER A 142 5.97 27.89 -3.05
CA SER A 142 5.66 28.57 -4.31
C SER A 142 4.78 27.74 -5.25
N LEU A 143 4.57 26.45 -4.97
CA LEU A 143 3.80 25.54 -5.82
C LEU A 143 2.33 25.42 -5.39
N LEU A 144 1.94 25.93 -4.21
CA LEU A 144 0.61 25.74 -3.61
C LEU A 144 -0.07 27.07 -3.27
#